data_AF-A0A6I2F5R1-F1
#
_entry.id   AF-A0A6I2F5R1-F1
#
_cell.length_a   1.000
_cell.length_b   1.000
_cell.length_c   1.000
_cell.angle_alpha   90.00
_cell.angle_beta   90.00
_cell.angle_gamma   90.00
#
_symmetry.space_group_name_H-M   'P 1'
#
loop_
_entity.id
_entity.type
_entity.pdbx_description
1 polymer ?
#
loop_
_entity_poly.entity_id
_entity_poly.type
_entity_poly.pdbx_seq_one_letter_code
_entity_poly.pdbx_strand_id
1 'polypeptide(L)'
;MTIAGIEQGEPLRWDLSAPIDAESIGLGESMDMVRVPDERTNVALTLPDGDWTSVAEQLTITPRHGYVGTINVFRTLSGGPAVHEQLMGDAEVLGFPRERIDRWLAELPSTLDESRVGDPRARTGLHGSNGAVVTSVEISHDPGPGGDERIRLWYAIGPIVPD
;
A
#
# COMPACT_ATOMS: atom_id res chain seq x y z
N MET A 1 3.32 -14.20 14.21
CA MET A 1 2.03 -13.81 13.58
C MET A 1 1.91 -14.59 12.28
N THR A 2 0.85 -15.38 12.10
CA THR A 2 0.65 -16.26 10.93
C THR A 2 -0.47 -15.74 10.03
N ILE A 3 -0.57 -16.24 8.80
CA ILE A 3 -1.67 -15.91 7.87
C ILE A 3 -3.02 -16.28 8.49
N ALA A 4 -3.14 -17.47 9.06
CA ALA A 4 -4.37 -17.91 9.70
C ALA A 4 -4.82 -17.00 10.86
N GLY A 5 -3.89 -16.38 11.59
CA GLY A 5 -4.20 -15.39 12.62
C GLY A 5 -4.83 -14.13 12.02
N ILE A 6 -4.27 -13.63 10.91
CA ILE A 6 -4.82 -12.46 10.20
C ILE A 6 -6.24 -12.76 9.69
N GLU A 7 -6.45 -13.96 9.14
CA GLU A 7 -7.77 -14.42 8.66
C GLU A 7 -8.79 -14.61 9.79
N GLN A 8 -8.34 -14.70 11.05
CA GLN A 8 -9.18 -14.75 12.24
C GLN A 8 -9.40 -13.36 12.87
N GLY A 9 -8.80 -12.32 12.30
CA GLY A 9 -9.02 -10.92 12.67
C GLY A 9 -7.88 -10.33 13.47
N GLU A 10 -6.77 -11.05 13.61
CA GLU A 10 -5.58 -10.47 14.20
C GLU A 10 -5.00 -9.39 13.27
N PRO A 11 -4.57 -8.24 13.82
CA PRO A 11 -3.91 -7.23 13.03
C PRO A 11 -2.58 -7.77 12.50
N LEU A 12 -2.23 -7.46 11.25
CA LEU A 12 -0.90 -7.77 10.74
C LEU A 12 0.11 -6.92 11.49
N ARG A 13 1.06 -7.59 12.15
CA ARG A 13 2.21 -6.96 12.83
C ARG A 13 3.46 -7.74 12.50
N TRP A 14 4.28 -7.20 11.60
CA TRP A 14 5.52 -7.82 11.15
C TRP A 14 6.68 -6.83 11.12
N ASP A 15 7.87 -7.36 11.34
CA ASP A 15 9.12 -6.63 11.23
C ASP A 15 9.80 -7.01 9.92
N LEU A 16 9.83 -6.07 8.99
CA LEU A 16 10.46 -6.21 7.67
C LEU A 16 11.89 -5.67 7.64
N SER A 17 12.44 -5.25 8.77
CA SER A 17 13.87 -4.91 8.87
C SER A 17 14.77 -6.14 8.73
N ALA A 18 14.19 -7.35 8.84
CA ALA A 18 14.84 -8.63 8.60
C ALA A 18 13.97 -9.56 7.73
N PRO A 19 14.57 -10.55 7.04
CA PRO A 19 13.81 -11.54 6.28
C PRO A 19 12.86 -12.35 7.17
N ILE A 20 11.62 -12.51 6.72
CA ILE A 20 10.61 -13.36 7.36
C ILE A 20 10.47 -14.63 6.53
N ASP A 21 10.68 -15.79 7.16
CA ASP A 21 10.48 -17.09 6.54
C ASP A 21 9.00 -17.33 6.22
N ALA A 22 8.67 -17.66 4.97
CA ALA A 22 7.30 -17.79 4.50
C ALA A 22 6.58 -19.00 5.14
N GLU A 23 7.27 -20.13 5.30
CA GLU A 23 6.70 -21.34 5.90
C GLU A 23 6.34 -21.10 7.38
N SER A 24 7.18 -20.36 8.11
CA SER A 24 6.98 -20.02 9.52
C SER A 24 5.70 -19.24 9.81
N ILE A 25 5.18 -18.51 8.82
CA ILE A 25 3.92 -17.76 8.91
C ILE A 25 2.76 -18.46 8.21
N GLY A 26 2.98 -19.66 7.66
CA GLY A 26 1.96 -20.47 7.00
C GLY A 26 1.73 -20.11 5.53
N LEU A 27 2.68 -19.43 4.87
CA LEU A 27 2.67 -19.23 3.42
C LEU A 27 3.43 -20.38 2.73
N GLY A 28 2.87 -20.85 1.62
CA GLY A 28 3.60 -21.71 0.67
C GLY A 28 4.51 -20.88 -0.27
N GLU A 29 4.85 -21.44 -1.43
CA GLU A 29 5.63 -20.71 -2.47
C GLU A 29 4.77 -19.94 -3.47
N SER A 30 3.44 -20.06 -3.41
CA SER A 30 2.52 -19.35 -4.30
C SER A 30 1.99 -18.06 -3.66
N MET A 31 1.68 -17.07 -4.50
CA MET A 31 0.94 -15.87 -4.08
C MET A 31 -0.36 -16.26 -3.38
N ASP A 32 -0.60 -15.67 -2.21
CA ASP A 32 -1.83 -15.90 -1.45
C ASP A 32 -2.56 -14.59 -1.16
N MET A 33 -3.87 -14.61 -1.38
CA MET A 33 -4.75 -13.49 -1.05
C MET A 33 -5.29 -13.72 0.36
N VAL A 34 -4.78 -12.96 1.32
CA VAL A 34 -5.15 -13.10 2.72
C VAL A 34 -6.57 -12.57 2.91
N ARG A 35 -7.47 -13.42 3.40
CA ARG A 35 -8.84 -13.01 3.71
C ARG A 35 -8.80 -12.09 4.93
N VAL A 36 -9.22 -10.84 4.77
CA VAL A 36 -9.33 -9.89 5.88
C VAL A 36 -10.75 -9.94 6.46
N PRO A 37 -10.93 -10.22 7.76
CA PRO A 37 -12.25 -10.18 8.39
C PRO A 37 -12.86 -8.79 8.35
N ASP A 38 -14.20 -8.72 8.31
CA ASP A 38 -14.97 -7.48 8.29
C ASP A 38 -14.54 -6.48 7.18
N GLU A 39 -13.96 -7.01 6.10
CA GLU A 39 -13.42 -6.26 4.96
C GLU A 39 -12.32 -5.24 5.34
N ARG A 40 -11.77 -5.31 6.56
CA ARG A 40 -10.72 -4.40 7.07
C ARG A 40 -9.82 -5.06 8.09
N THR A 41 -8.50 -4.92 7.94
CA THR A 41 -7.52 -5.26 8.97
C THR A 41 -6.53 -4.12 9.23
N ASN A 42 -6.07 -3.99 10.46
CA ASN A 42 -4.98 -3.07 10.78
C ASN A 42 -3.65 -3.69 10.37
N VAL A 43 -2.81 -2.90 9.73
CA VAL A 43 -1.47 -3.27 9.30
C VAL A 43 -0.47 -2.40 10.05
N ALA A 44 0.52 -3.03 10.68
CA ALA A 44 1.69 -2.38 11.24
C ALA A 44 2.95 -3.12 10.76
N LEU A 45 3.82 -2.40 10.07
CA LEU A 45 5.08 -2.90 9.55
C LEU A 45 6.22 -2.11 10.16
N THR A 46 7.12 -2.78 10.86
CA THR A 46 8.40 -2.18 11.25
C THR A 46 9.34 -2.22 10.06
N LEU A 47 9.81 -1.05 9.62
CA LEU A 47 10.73 -0.87 8.51
C LEU A 47 12.04 -0.23 9.01
N PRO A 48 13.13 -0.21 8.21
CA PRO A 48 14.40 0.33 8.67
C PRO A 48 14.35 1.78 9.16
N ASP A 49 13.53 2.63 8.52
CA ASP A 49 13.39 4.05 8.86
C ASP A 49 12.22 4.35 9.81
N GLY A 50 11.53 3.32 10.34
CA GLY A 50 10.47 3.47 11.33
C GLY A 50 9.26 2.55 11.10
N ASP A 51 8.23 2.74 11.93
CA ASP A 51 6.99 1.97 11.82
C ASP A 51 6.02 2.61 10.83
N TRP A 52 5.53 1.82 9.89
CA TRP A 52 4.42 2.20 9.02
C TRP A 52 3.12 1.55 9.48
N THR A 53 2.04 2.32 9.53
CA THR A 53 0.73 1.79 9.91
C THR A 53 -0.36 2.20 8.92
N SER A 54 -1.32 1.31 8.70
CA SER A 54 -2.42 1.53 7.76
C SER A 54 -3.61 0.61 8.09
N VAL A 55 -4.70 0.83 7.36
CA VAL A 55 -5.86 -0.08 7.34
C VAL A 55 -5.92 -0.67 5.94
N ALA A 56 -5.98 -2.00 5.86
CA ALA A 56 -6.09 -2.73 4.60
C ALA A 56 -7.53 -3.22 4.41
N GLU A 57 -8.17 -2.86 3.30
CA GLU A 57 -9.45 -3.44 2.87
C GLU A 57 -9.24 -4.72 2.05
N GLN A 58 -8.05 -4.87 1.44
CA GLN A 58 -7.58 -6.13 0.88
C GLN A 58 -6.07 -6.25 1.13
N LEU A 59 -5.63 -7.48 1.40
CA LEU A 59 -4.24 -7.81 1.69
C LEU A 59 -3.80 -8.97 0.81
N THR A 60 -2.66 -8.87 0.15
CA THR A 60 -2.09 -9.96 -0.67
C THR A 60 -0.61 -10.08 -0.38
N ILE A 61 -0.15 -11.30 -0.09
CA ILE A 61 1.22 -11.54 0.33
C ILE A 61 1.84 -12.53 -0.64
N THR A 62 2.92 -12.10 -1.28
CA THR A 62 3.63 -12.87 -2.28
C THR A 62 4.96 -13.33 -1.70
N PRO A 63 5.17 -14.64 -1.49
CA PRO A 63 6.46 -15.17 -1.09
C PRO A 63 7.45 -15.06 -2.26
N ARG A 64 8.75 -14.98 -1.94
CA ARG A 64 9.86 -15.01 -2.90
C ARG A 64 11.04 -15.75 -2.27
N HIS A 65 11.51 -16.81 -2.93
CA HIS A 65 12.65 -17.65 -2.49
C HIS A 65 12.53 -18.15 -1.04
N GLY A 66 11.34 -18.58 -0.61
CA GLY A 66 11.09 -19.08 0.76
C GLY A 66 10.89 -17.99 1.81
N TYR A 67 10.97 -16.72 1.45
CA TYR A 67 10.73 -15.58 2.35
C TYR A 67 9.50 -14.78 1.94
N VAL A 68 9.01 -13.90 2.82
CA VAL A 68 8.04 -12.87 2.45
C VAL A 68 8.67 -11.93 1.42
N GLY A 69 8.08 -11.86 0.22
CA GLY A 69 8.59 -11.07 -0.90
C GLY A 69 7.90 -9.71 -1.05
N THR A 70 6.58 -9.68 -1.17
CA THR A 70 5.82 -8.43 -1.31
C THR A 70 4.50 -8.51 -0.57
N ILE A 71 4.21 -7.48 0.21
CA ILE A 71 2.94 -7.25 0.89
C ILE A 71 2.22 -6.14 0.14
N ASN A 72 1.09 -6.48 -0.47
CA ASN A 72 0.22 -5.53 -1.13
C ASN A 72 -0.92 -5.15 -0.17
N VAL A 73 -1.03 -3.86 0.13
CA VAL A 73 -2.07 -3.30 0.98
C VAL A 73 -2.96 -2.41 0.14
N PHE A 74 -4.23 -2.76 0.09
CA PHE A 74 -5.25 -2.00 -0.61
C PHE A 74 -6.08 -1.19 0.38
N ARG A 75 -6.33 0.08 0.09
CA ARG A 75 -7.31 0.90 0.83
C ARG A 75 -7.94 2.01 0.01
N THR A 76 -9.15 2.39 0.39
CA THR A 76 -9.87 3.51 -0.20
C THR A 76 -9.91 4.69 0.78
N LEU A 77 -9.66 5.90 0.27
CA LEU A 77 -9.81 7.17 0.97
C LEU A 77 -10.76 8.08 0.19
N SER A 78 -11.40 9.01 0.90
CA SER A 78 -12.26 10.02 0.30
C SER A 78 -11.56 11.37 0.39
N GLY A 79 -11.41 12.06 -0.74
CA GLY A 79 -10.82 13.39 -0.83
C GLY A 79 -9.31 13.41 -1.04
N GLY A 80 -8.89 14.23 -1.99
CA GLY A 80 -7.49 14.52 -2.30
C GLY A 80 -6.68 14.97 -1.08
N PRO A 81 -7.19 15.88 -0.23
CA PRO A 81 -6.48 16.30 0.99
C PRO A 81 -6.20 15.15 1.97
N ALA A 82 -7.14 14.22 2.17
CA ALA A 82 -6.94 13.09 3.09
C ALA A 82 -5.90 12.10 2.55
N VAL A 83 -5.89 11.88 1.23
CA VAL A 83 -4.86 11.08 0.56
C VAL A 83 -3.50 11.77 0.65
N HIS A 84 -3.44 13.08 0.44
CA HIS A 84 -2.21 13.85 0.57
C HIS A 84 -1.64 13.78 1.99
N GLU A 85 -2.46 13.98 3.01
CA GLU A 85 -2.05 13.88 4.42
C GLU A 85 -1.48 12.49 4.72
N GLN A 86 -2.18 11.42 4.30
CA GLN A 86 -1.70 10.05 4.46
C GLN A 86 -0.35 9.85 3.78
N LEU A 87 -0.23 10.20 2.49
CA LEU A 87 1.01 10.00 1.72
C LEU A 87 2.17 10.83 2.26
N MET A 88 1.91 12.05 2.75
CA MET A 88 2.94 12.90 3.37
C MET A 88 3.41 12.34 4.72
N GLY A 89 2.51 11.78 5.52
CA GLY A 89 2.85 11.05 6.74
C GLY A 89 3.66 9.78 6.44
N ASP A 90 3.30 9.08 5.36
CA ASP A 90 4.00 7.88 4.90
C ASP A 90 5.37 8.20 4.28
N ALA A 91 5.59 9.42 3.80
CA ALA A 91 6.72 9.74 2.92
C ALA A 91 8.10 9.50 3.53
N GLU A 92 8.25 9.76 4.83
CA GLU A 92 9.53 9.54 5.52
C GLU A 92 9.80 8.04 5.68
N VAL A 93 8.83 7.30 6.25
CA VAL A 93 8.99 5.87 6.55
C VAL A 93 9.03 5.02 5.28
N LEU A 94 8.26 5.36 4.23
CA LEU A 94 8.25 4.61 2.97
C LEU A 94 9.26 5.17 1.94
N GLY A 95 9.89 6.30 2.19
CA GLY A 95 10.83 6.94 1.26
C GLY A 95 10.16 7.53 0.02
N PHE A 96 8.91 7.98 0.11
CA PHE A 96 8.23 8.62 -1.02
C PHE A 96 8.69 10.07 -1.24
N PRO A 97 8.84 10.52 -2.50
CA PRO A 97 9.23 11.89 -2.80
C PRO A 97 8.10 12.88 -2.51
N ARG A 98 8.22 13.67 -1.43
CA ARG A 98 7.24 14.69 -1.01
C ARG A 98 6.80 15.63 -2.14
N GLU A 99 7.74 16.11 -2.95
CA GLU A 99 7.43 17.00 -4.08
C GLU A 99 6.50 16.36 -5.13
N ARG A 100 6.55 15.03 -5.30
CA ARG A 100 5.65 14.30 -6.21
C ARG A 100 4.25 14.15 -5.62
N ILE A 101 4.15 14.01 -4.30
CA ILE A 101 2.87 13.96 -3.57
C ILE A 101 2.19 15.33 -3.67
N ASP A 102 2.92 16.42 -3.43
CA ASP A 102 2.41 17.78 -3.58
C ASP A 102 1.96 18.06 -5.02
N ARG A 103 2.76 17.63 -6.01
CA ARG A 103 2.40 17.76 -7.42
C ARG A 103 1.12 17.01 -7.76
N TRP A 104 0.97 15.78 -7.28
CA TRP A 104 -0.24 15.00 -7.52
C TRP A 104 -1.49 15.73 -6.99
N LEU A 105 -1.43 16.27 -5.77
CA LEU A 105 -2.55 17.03 -5.21
C LEU A 105 -2.86 18.28 -6.04
N ALA A 106 -1.83 18.99 -6.51
CA ALA A 106 -1.99 20.17 -7.35
C ALA A 106 -2.60 19.86 -8.73
N GLU A 107 -2.30 18.68 -9.29
CA GLU A 107 -2.81 18.21 -10.58
C GLU A 107 -4.22 17.61 -10.47
N LEU A 108 -4.62 17.14 -9.28
CA LEU A 108 -5.90 16.46 -9.04
C LEU A 108 -7.12 17.22 -9.60
N PRO A 109 -7.32 18.54 -9.38
CA PRO A 109 -8.47 19.26 -9.93
C PRO A 109 -8.59 19.15 -11.45
N SER A 110 -7.47 19.15 -12.18
CA SER A 110 -7.49 19.04 -13.65
C SER A 110 -7.89 17.65 -14.15
N THR A 111 -7.66 16.62 -13.33
CA THR A 111 -8.09 15.24 -13.65
C THR A 111 -9.54 14.98 -13.30
N LEU A 112 -10.10 15.79 -12.39
CA LEU A 112 -11.51 15.74 -11.96
C LEU A 112 -12.41 16.66 -12.80
N ASP A 113 -11.87 17.29 -13.84
CA ASP A 113 -12.64 18.13 -14.77
C ASP A 113 -13.76 17.33 -15.45
N GLU A 114 -14.98 17.90 -15.49
CA GLU A 114 -16.17 17.24 -16.05
C GLU A 114 -16.01 16.82 -17.51
N SER A 115 -15.17 17.50 -18.29
CA SER A 115 -14.89 17.14 -19.69
C SER A 115 -14.20 15.79 -19.83
N ARG A 116 -13.66 15.25 -18.74
CA ARG A 116 -12.95 13.96 -18.69
C ARG A 116 -13.84 12.80 -18.27
N VAL A 117 -15.13 13.03 -18.00
CA VAL A 117 -16.05 11.97 -17.65
C VAL A 117 -16.08 10.91 -18.76
N GLY A 118 -15.83 9.65 -18.37
CA GLY A 118 -15.73 8.52 -19.31
C GLY A 118 -14.31 8.19 -19.78
N ASP A 119 -13.31 9.02 -19.45
CA ASP A 119 -11.90 8.69 -19.64
C ASP A 119 -11.51 7.43 -18.84
N PRO A 120 -10.45 6.71 -19.26
CA PRO A 120 -9.84 5.68 -18.43
C PRO A 120 -9.42 6.23 -17.07
N ARG A 121 -9.56 5.39 -16.04
CA ARG A 121 -9.18 5.68 -14.66
C ARG A 121 -7.81 6.37 -14.57
N ALA A 122 -7.74 7.53 -13.93
CA ALA A 122 -6.47 8.21 -13.70
C ALA A 122 -5.62 7.40 -12.72
N ARG A 123 -4.31 7.35 -12.96
CA ARG A 123 -3.36 6.61 -12.13
C ARG A 123 -2.07 7.38 -11.96
N THR A 124 -1.54 7.39 -10.76
CA THR A 124 -0.24 7.97 -10.42
C THR A 124 0.55 6.99 -9.57
N GLY A 125 1.75 6.62 -10.03
CA GLY A 125 2.68 5.81 -9.27
C GLY A 125 3.68 6.68 -8.49
N LEU A 126 3.86 6.34 -7.21
CA LEU A 126 4.97 6.82 -6.40
C LEU A 126 5.83 5.62 -6.01
N HIS A 127 7.15 5.80 -6.05
CA HIS A 127 8.12 4.79 -5.68
C HIS A 127 9.00 5.34 -4.58
N GLY A 128 9.39 4.48 -3.65
CA GLY A 128 10.26 4.80 -2.54
C GLY A 128 11.14 3.62 -2.16
N SER A 129 12.07 3.91 -1.28
CA SER A 129 12.97 2.92 -0.67
C SER A 129 13.54 3.50 0.61
N ASN A 130 13.68 2.69 1.63
CA ASN A 130 14.20 3.08 2.95
C ASN A 130 15.32 2.12 3.39
N GLY A 131 16.32 1.94 2.53
CA GLY A 131 17.41 1.00 2.76
C GLY A 131 17.07 -0.41 2.28
N ALA A 132 16.70 -1.31 3.19
CA ALA A 132 16.49 -2.73 2.88
C ALA A 132 15.09 -3.07 2.38
N VAL A 133 14.17 -2.10 2.28
CA VAL A 133 12.80 -2.30 1.79
C VAL A 133 12.51 -1.36 0.63
N VAL A 134 11.88 -1.89 -0.41
CA VAL A 134 11.34 -1.14 -1.54
C VAL A 134 9.85 -0.96 -1.36
N THR A 135 9.37 0.21 -1.75
CA THR A 135 7.98 0.60 -1.59
C THR A 135 7.46 1.22 -2.88
N SER A 136 6.17 1.05 -3.12
CA SER A 136 5.46 1.84 -4.11
C SER A 136 4.01 1.99 -3.70
N VAL A 137 3.36 3.03 -4.22
CA VAL A 137 1.91 3.19 -4.15
C VAL A 137 1.36 3.59 -5.51
N GLU A 138 0.34 2.87 -5.98
CA GLU A 138 -0.50 3.30 -7.10
C GLU A 138 -1.72 4.04 -6.53
N ILE A 139 -1.84 5.32 -6.88
CA ILE A 139 -2.98 6.17 -6.57
C ILE A 139 -3.92 6.14 -7.77
N SER A 140 -5.20 5.84 -7.55
CA SER A 140 -6.16 5.72 -8.65
C SER A 140 -7.52 6.32 -8.34
N HIS A 141 -8.11 7.02 -9.31
CA HIS A 141 -9.41 7.67 -9.18
C HIS A 141 -10.13 7.76 -10.53
N ASP A 142 -11.45 7.92 -10.50
CA ASP A 142 -12.24 8.12 -11.73
C ASP A 142 -12.08 9.57 -12.23
N PRO A 143 -11.78 9.82 -13.51
CA PRO A 143 -11.76 11.20 -14.01
C PRO A 143 -13.16 11.84 -13.98
N GLY A 144 -13.21 13.15 -13.78
CA GLY A 144 -14.46 13.90 -13.57
C GLY A 144 -14.89 14.02 -12.09
N PRO A 145 -16.06 14.62 -11.82
CA PRO A 145 -16.44 15.09 -10.49
C PRO A 145 -16.62 13.98 -9.44
N GLY A 146 -16.89 12.74 -9.84
CA GLY A 146 -17.04 11.59 -8.93
C GLY A 146 -15.73 10.95 -8.48
N GLY A 147 -14.59 11.37 -9.03
CA GLY A 147 -13.29 10.75 -8.80
C GLY A 147 -12.72 10.91 -7.40
N ASP A 148 -12.99 12.05 -6.77
CA ASP A 148 -12.42 12.38 -5.47
C ASP A 148 -13.15 11.68 -4.32
N GLU A 149 -14.37 11.22 -4.55
CA GLU A 149 -15.18 10.58 -3.52
C GLU A 149 -14.56 9.25 -3.05
N ARG A 150 -13.78 8.59 -3.91
CA ARG A 150 -13.14 7.28 -3.66
C ARG A 150 -11.80 7.15 -4.41
N ILE A 151 -10.76 7.71 -3.81
CA ILE A 151 -9.38 7.51 -4.26
C ILE A 151 -8.84 6.22 -3.67
N ARG A 152 -8.19 5.43 -4.53
CA ARG A 152 -7.71 4.08 -4.27
C ARG A 152 -6.19 4.07 -4.15
N LEU A 153 -5.65 3.46 -3.10
CA LEU A 153 -4.21 3.44 -2.79
C LEU A 153 -3.67 2.03 -2.64
N TRP A 154 -2.96 1.54 -3.66
CA TRP A 154 -2.35 0.19 -3.66
C TRP A 154 -0.89 0.29 -3.29
N TYR A 155 -0.58 0.04 -2.03
CA TYR A 155 0.78 -0.04 -1.55
C TYR A 155 1.36 -1.41 -1.89
N ALA A 156 2.59 -1.45 -2.36
CA ALA A 156 3.41 -2.66 -2.44
C ALA A 156 4.69 -2.42 -1.64
N ILE A 157 4.91 -3.23 -0.61
CA ILE A 157 6.01 -3.10 0.34
C ILE A 157 6.72 -4.45 0.42
N GLY A 158 8.03 -4.47 0.21
CA GLY A 158 8.78 -5.73 0.26
C GLY A 158 10.26 -5.52 0.53
N PRO A 159 10.94 -6.46 1.20
CA PRO A 159 12.38 -6.40 1.33
C PRO A 159 13.05 -6.41 -0.05
N ILE A 160 14.20 -5.75 -0.14
CA ILE A 160 15.12 -5.92 -1.27
C ILE A 160 15.66 -7.34 -1.16
N VAL A 161 15.13 -8.23 -1.98
CA VAL A 161 15.64 -9.58 -2.11
C VAL A 161 16.81 -9.54 -3.10
N PRO A 162 18.04 -9.92 -2.70
CA PRO A 162 19.13 -10.12 -3.65
C PRO A 162 18.71 -11.16 -4.71
N ASP A 163 19.07 -10.91 -5.96
CA ASP A 163 18.86 -11.87 -7.07
C ASP A 163 19.66 -13.17 -6.88
#